data_AF-A0A832YH94-F1
#
_entry.id   AF-A0A832YH94-F1
#
_cell.length_a   1.000
_cell.length_b   1.000
_cell.length_c   1.000
_cell.angle_alpha   90.00
_cell.angle_beta   90.00
_cell.angle_gamma   90.00
#
_symmetry.space_group_name_H-M   'P 1'
#
loop_
_entity.id
_entity.type
_entity.pdbx_description
1 polymer ?
#
loop_
_entity_poly.entity_id
_entity_poly.type
_entity_poly.pdbx_seq_one_letter_code
_entity_poly.pdbx_strand_id
1 'polypeptide(L)'
;MHRPLLFHQPHHPTFMRVIVLSSGGKDSCYAVWWALMKGWKVCGIVTINITGDDSMMFQVPATSIAGLQASSGGIPWFQVNVEGDEETEIEELESKLRPIFDGTNNPIPQQIWTTDEFEEVCNFNVNLTQPIVKLVPGQTIDAIVTGALRSDYQKTRIEQMAQRLGIKSFCPLWHHNPLNHMRDLVNHGFELLFCSVSCDGLNEDWIGKKLDMSSLAELELLAEKNRFSIDG
;
A
#
# COMPACT_ATOMS: atom_id res chain seq x y z
N MET A 1 -42.49 38.06 -8.69
CA MET A 1 -41.74 36.94 -9.30
C MET A 1 -40.32 37.41 -9.64
N HIS A 2 -39.34 36.49 -9.53
CA HIS A 2 -37.89 36.61 -9.75
C HIS A 2 -37.04 37.20 -8.62
N ARG A 3 -35.92 36.63 -8.18
CA ARG A 3 -35.33 35.26 -8.15
C ARG A 3 -34.16 35.44 -7.15
N PRO A 4 -33.98 34.65 -6.08
CA PRO A 4 -32.86 34.91 -5.18
C PRO A 4 -31.54 34.53 -5.87
N LEU A 5 -30.53 35.39 -5.70
CA LEU A 5 -29.15 35.15 -6.13
C LEU A 5 -28.65 33.87 -5.43
N LEU A 6 -28.47 32.82 -6.22
CA LEU A 6 -27.76 31.61 -5.80
C LEU A 6 -26.30 32.01 -5.59
N PHE A 7 -25.89 32.16 -4.33
CA PHE A 7 -24.49 32.13 -3.97
C PHE A 7 -23.91 30.81 -4.49
N HIS A 8 -23.08 30.89 -5.52
CA HIS A 8 -22.19 29.78 -5.89
C HIS A 8 -21.34 29.50 -4.66
N GLN A 9 -21.58 28.36 -4.02
CA GLN A 9 -20.61 27.83 -3.07
C GLN A 9 -19.30 27.62 -3.84
N PRO A 10 -18.13 27.99 -3.27
CA PRO A 10 -16.86 27.71 -3.92
C PRO A 10 -16.74 26.20 -4.10
N HIS A 11 -16.69 25.74 -5.35
CA HIS A 11 -16.29 24.38 -5.67
C HIS A 11 -14.87 24.21 -5.15
N HIS A 12 -14.71 23.55 -4.00
CA HIS A 12 -13.42 23.02 -3.61
C HIS A 12 -12.93 22.14 -4.78
N PRO A 13 -11.65 22.23 -5.19
CA PRO A 13 -11.12 21.25 -6.12
C PRO A 13 -11.33 19.88 -5.51
N THR A 14 -12.17 19.06 -6.13
CA THR A 14 -12.41 17.68 -5.72
C THR A 14 -11.16 16.90 -6.09
N PHE A 15 -10.16 16.92 -5.20
CA PHE A 15 -9.00 16.05 -5.32
C PHE A 15 -9.49 14.60 -5.37
N MET A 16 -8.91 13.78 -6.24
CA MET A 16 -9.17 12.34 -6.22
C MET A 16 -8.73 11.79 -4.85
N ARG A 17 -9.67 11.17 -4.14
CA ARG A 17 -9.46 10.57 -2.83
C ARG A 17 -9.20 9.09 -3.00
N VAL A 18 -8.05 8.63 -2.53
CA VAL A 18 -7.62 7.26 -2.75
C VAL A 18 -7.19 6.59 -1.47
N ILE A 19 -7.35 5.28 -1.41
CA ILE A 19 -6.62 4.44 -0.46
C ILE A 19 -5.59 3.62 -1.22
N VAL A 20 -4.48 3.29 -0.56
CA VAL A 20 -3.41 2.49 -1.16
C VAL A 20 -3.29 1.18 -0.40
N LEU A 21 -3.40 0.05 -1.09
CA LEU A 21 -3.05 -1.26 -0.52
C LEU A 21 -1.52 -1.35 -0.40
N SER A 22 -1.02 -1.56 0.82
CA SER A 22 0.40 -1.63 1.10
C SER A 22 0.78 -2.80 1.99
N SER A 23 1.78 -3.54 1.53
CA SER A 23 2.49 -4.56 2.30
C SER A 23 3.71 -4.00 3.03
N GLY A 24 4.04 -2.72 2.86
CA GLY A 24 5.25 -2.10 3.42
C GLY A 24 6.51 -2.31 2.58
N GLY A 25 6.45 -3.14 1.52
CA GLY A 25 7.54 -3.36 0.58
C GLY A 25 7.78 -2.20 -0.40
N LYS A 26 8.82 -2.34 -1.23
CA LYS A 26 9.26 -1.32 -2.20
C LYS A 26 8.15 -0.89 -3.17
N ASP A 27 7.34 -1.85 -3.65
CA ASP A 27 6.38 -1.63 -4.73
C ASP A 27 5.12 -0.90 -4.24
N SER A 28 4.63 -1.28 -3.07
CA SER A 28 3.51 -0.59 -2.43
C SER A 28 3.91 0.78 -1.90
N CYS A 29 5.14 0.93 -1.38
CA CYS A 29 5.68 2.24 -1.01
C CYS A 29 5.75 3.18 -2.23
N TYR A 30 6.20 2.67 -3.39
CA TYR A 30 6.19 3.44 -4.63
C TYR A 30 4.77 3.79 -5.09
N ALA A 31 3.79 2.91 -4.92
CA ALA A 31 2.40 3.20 -5.25
C ALA A 31 1.83 4.36 -4.40
N VAL A 32 2.19 4.44 -3.11
CA VAL A 32 1.85 5.58 -2.25
C VAL A 32 2.46 6.86 -2.79
N TRP A 33 3.78 6.86 -3.05
CA TRP A 33 4.49 8.02 -3.59
C TRP A 33 3.90 8.47 -4.94
N TRP A 34 3.61 7.52 -5.84
CA TRP A 34 3.01 7.81 -7.14
C TRP A 34 1.66 8.51 -7.00
N ALA A 35 0.80 8.04 -6.10
CA ALA A 35 -0.50 8.68 -5.84
C ALA A 35 -0.33 10.11 -5.28
N LEU A 36 0.64 10.32 -4.38
CA LEU A 36 0.99 11.66 -3.89
C LEU A 36 1.50 12.56 -5.01
N MET A 37 2.37 12.06 -5.90
CA MET A 37 2.90 12.82 -7.04
C MET A 37 1.84 13.16 -8.10
N LYS A 38 0.75 12.39 -8.18
CA LYS A 38 -0.43 12.77 -8.98
C LYS A 38 -1.24 13.93 -8.40
N GLY A 39 -0.88 14.40 -7.20
CA GLY A 39 -1.64 15.42 -6.47
C GLY A 39 -2.94 14.87 -5.89
N TRP A 40 -3.06 13.54 -5.74
CA TRP A 40 -4.24 12.92 -5.15
C TRP A 40 -4.18 12.97 -3.62
N LYS A 41 -5.35 12.96 -2.99
CA LYS A 41 -5.46 12.84 -1.55
C LYS A 41 -5.35 11.36 -1.17
N VAL A 42 -4.19 10.93 -0.72
CA VAL A 42 -4.04 9.61 -0.10
C VAL A 42 -4.71 9.66 1.28
N CYS A 43 -5.92 9.12 1.35
CA CYS A 43 -6.76 9.15 2.55
C CYS A 43 -6.36 8.09 3.57
N GLY A 44 -5.72 7.01 3.12
CA GLY A 44 -5.20 6.01 4.01
C GLY A 44 -4.34 4.96 3.31
N ILE A 45 -3.48 4.33 4.09
CA ILE A 45 -2.76 3.11 3.75
C ILE A 45 -3.53 1.93 4.36
N VAL A 46 -3.81 0.92 3.56
CA VAL A 46 -4.48 -0.30 4.00
C VAL A 46 -3.53 -1.47 3.86
N THR A 47 -3.35 -2.22 4.94
CA THR A 47 -2.50 -3.41 4.96
C THR A 47 -3.35 -4.62 5.21
N ILE A 48 -3.11 -5.69 4.45
CA ILE A 48 -3.84 -6.94 4.60
C ILE A 48 -2.96 -7.88 5.42
N ASN A 49 -3.53 -8.42 6.48
CA ASN A 49 -2.91 -9.38 7.37
C ASN A 49 -3.62 -10.71 7.22
N ILE A 50 -2.87 -11.75 6.90
CA ILE A 50 -3.39 -13.10 6.72
C ILE A 50 -3.32 -13.82 8.06
N THR A 51 -4.46 -14.27 8.58
CA THR A 51 -4.52 -14.98 9.86
C THR A 51 -4.39 -16.50 9.73
N GLY A 52 -4.51 -17.03 8.51
CA GLY A 52 -4.25 -18.44 8.17
C GLY A 52 -2.77 -18.73 7.88
N ASP A 53 -2.48 -19.96 7.44
CA ASP A 53 -1.11 -20.47 7.31
C ASP A 53 -0.34 -19.92 6.08
N ASP A 54 -1.01 -19.45 5.03
CA ASP A 54 -0.40 -18.88 3.82
C ASP A 54 -1.42 -18.11 2.95
N SER A 55 -0.94 -17.21 2.07
CA SER A 55 -1.77 -16.60 1.01
C SER A 55 -0.96 -16.44 -0.29
N MET A 56 -1.55 -16.87 -1.41
CA MET A 56 -1.00 -16.63 -2.74
C MET A 56 -1.11 -15.15 -3.17
N MET A 57 -1.91 -14.35 -2.45
CA MET A 57 -2.25 -12.99 -2.82
C MET A 57 -1.51 -11.92 -2.00
N PHE A 58 -1.19 -12.18 -0.72
CA PHE A 58 -0.65 -11.17 0.19
C PHE A 58 0.65 -11.60 0.86
N GLN A 59 1.55 -10.65 1.13
CA GLN A 59 2.82 -10.90 1.81
C GLN A 59 2.58 -11.13 3.31
N VAL A 60 3.26 -12.13 3.89
CA VAL A 60 3.05 -12.58 5.28
C VAL A 60 4.06 -11.96 6.27
N PRO A 61 5.37 -11.75 5.98
CA PRO A 61 6.27 -11.15 6.96
C PRO A 61 6.23 -9.61 6.95
N ALA A 62 6.24 -9.02 8.15
CA ALA A 62 6.58 -7.62 8.44
C ALA A 62 5.70 -6.53 7.78
N THR A 63 4.45 -6.84 7.41
CA THR A 63 3.54 -5.87 6.79
C THR A 63 3.17 -4.69 7.70
N SER A 64 3.33 -4.88 9.00
CA SER A 64 3.16 -3.85 10.04
C SER A 64 4.08 -2.63 9.87
N ILE A 65 5.19 -2.76 9.14
CA ILE A 65 6.05 -1.62 8.78
C ILE A 65 5.30 -0.58 7.94
N ALA A 66 4.24 -0.98 7.23
CA ALA A 66 3.35 -0.06 6.53
C ALA A 66 2.66 0.92 7.49
N GLY A 67 2.38 0.52 8.74
CA GLY A 67 1.87 1.41 9.78
C GLY A 67 2.89 2.47 10.19
N LEU A 68 4.17 2.11 10.27
CA LEU A 68 5.26 3.07 10.51
C LEU A 68 5.43 4.04 9.34
N GLN A 69 5.37 3.53 8.11
CA GLN A 69 5.41 4.35 6.89
C GLN A 69 4.24 5.32 6.85
N ALA A 70 3.03 4.86 7.21
CA ALA A 70 1.83 5.68 7.27
C ALA A 70 1.98 6.81 8.31
N SER A 71 2.45 6.48 9.52
CA SER A 71 2.73 7.48 10.57
C SER A 71 3.78 8.50 10.11
N SER A 72 4.89 8.06 9.51
CA SER A 72 5.92 8.97 8.98
C SER A 72 5.38 9.88 7.87
N GLY A 73 4.41 9.42 7.09
CA GLY A 73 3.75 10.19 6.04
C GLY A 73 2.60 11.07 6.53
N GLY A 74 2.20 10.96 7.81
CA GLY A 74 0.98 11.60 8.32
C GLY A 74 -0.30 11.08 7.66
N ILE A 75 -0.29 9.82 7.21
CA ILE A 75 -1.39 9.17 6.50
C ILE A 75 -2.08 8.18 7.46
N PRO A 76 -3.42 8.16 7.55
CA PRO A 76 -4.13 7.16 8.33
C PRO A 76 -3.85 5.72 7.87
N TRP A 77 -3.82 4.78 8.80
CA TRP A 77 -3.55 3.37 8.54
C TRP A 77 -4.69 2.48 9.02
N PHE A 78 -5.01 1.45 8.23
CA PHE A 78 -5.95 0.39 8.61
C PHE A 78 -5.38 -0.97 8.25
N GLN A 79 -5.31 -1.86 9.25
CA GLN A 79 -4.98 -3.25 9.03
C GLN A 79 -6.27 -4.06 8.91
N VAL A 80 -6.39 -4.80 7.81
CA VAL A 80 -7.51 -5.69 7.51
C VAL A 80 -7.02 -7.11 7.71
N ASN A 81 -7.55 -7.79 8.72
CA ASN A 81 -7.34 -9.23 8.86
C ASN A 81 -8.21 -9.95 7.83
N VAL A 82 -7.68 -10.92 7.09
CA VAL A 82 -8.44 -11.85 6.24
C VAL A 82 -7.94 -13.27 6.50
N GLU A 83 -8.80 -14.27 6.35
CA GLU A 83 -8.43 -15.65 6.69
C GLU A 83 -7.36 -16.21 5.74
N GLY A 84 -7.36 -15.77 4.47
CA GLY A 84 -6.42 -16.20 3.44
C GLY A 84 -6.96 -17.31 2.54
N ASP A 85 -8.25 -17.68 2.68
CA ASP A 85 -8.91 -18.56 1.73
C ASP A 85 -9.05 -17.85 0.37
N GLU A 86 -8.47 -18.47 -0.64
CA GLU A 86 -8.45 -17.99 -2.02
C GLU A 86 -9.85 -17.72 -2.57
N GLU A 87 -10.88 -18.44 -2.11
CA GLU A 87 -12.24 -18.25 -2.61
C GLU A 87 -12.93 -17.02 -1.97
N THR A 88 -12.60 -16.67 -0.73
CA THR A 88 -13.35 -15.67 0.06
C THR A 88 -12.55 -14.41 0.40
N GLU A 89 -11.22 -14.40 0.27
CA GLU A 89 -10.35 -13.31 0.74
C GLU A 89 -10.75 -11.94 0.18
N ILE A 90 -11.20 -11.90 -1.07
CA ILE A 90 -11.64 -10.67 -1.74
C ILE A 90 -12.98 -10.20 -1.19
N GLU A 91 -13.91 -11.10 -0.93
CA GLU A 91 -15.23 -10.75 -0.38
C GLU A 91 -15.08 -10.26 1.06
N GLU A 92 -14.19 -10.87 1.84
CA GLU A 92 -13.83 -10.41 3.17
C GLU A 92 -13.21 -9.01 3.13
N LEU A 93 -12.21 -8.80 2.26
CA LEU A 93 -11.58 -7.50 2.06
C LEU A 93 -12.61 -6.44 1.66
N GLU A 94 -13.48 -6.77 0.70
CA GLU A 94 -14.56 -5.92 0.22
C GLU A 94 -15.49 -5.50 1.36
N SER A 95 -15.97 -6.47 2.15
CA SER A 95 -16.89 -6.23 3.26
C SER A 95 -16.29 -5.30 4.32
N LYS A 96 -14.99 -5.45 4.62
CA LYS A 96 -14.27 -4.67 5.64
C LYS A 96 -13.92 -3.27 5.14
N LEU A 97 -13.69 -3.09 3.84
CA LEU A 97 -13.40 -1.78 3.25
C LEU A 97 -14.63 -0.99 2.82
N ARG A 98 -15.78 -1.64 2.61
CA ARG A 98 -17.02 -0.98 2.16
C ARG A 98 -17.40 0.25 2.98
N PRO A 99 -17.38 0.22 4.34
CA PRO A 99 -17.67 1.42 5.13
C PRO A 99 -16.68 2.59 4.89
N ILE A 100 -15.42 2.28 4.56
CA ILE A 100 -14.41 3.29 4.25
C ILE A 100 -14.70 3.93 2.88
N PHE A 101 -15.08 3.13 1.88
CA PHE A 101 -15.38 3.61 0.54
C PHE A 101 -16.68 4.40 0.47
N ASP A 102 -17.76 3.86 1.05
CA ASP A 102 -19.07 4.51 1.12
C ASP A 102 -19.02 5.80 1.96
N GLY A 103 -18.10 5.83 2.93
CA GLY A 103 -17.94 6.95 3.85
C GLY A 103 -19.14 7.14 4.77
N THR A 104 -19.15 8.27 5.46
CA THR A 104 -20.22 8.69 6.37
C THR A 104 -20.29 10.21 6.46
N ASN A 105 -21.50 10.73 6.66
CA ASN A 105 -21.71 12.15 6.96
C ASN A 105 -21.60 12.46 8.46
N ASN A 106 -21.53 11.42 9.30
CA ASN A 106 -21.40 11.60 10.74
C ASN A 106 -19.92 11.85 11.09
N PRO A 107 -19.61 12.90 11.88
CA PRO A 107 -18.25 13.11 12.34
C PRO A 107 -17.83 11.94 13.23
N ILE A 108 -16.83 11.18 12.78
CA ILE A 108 -16.17 10.16 13.58
C ILE A 108 -14.96 10.80 14.24
N PRO A 109 -14.82 10.74 15.58
CA PRO A 109 -13.62 11.20 16.27
C PRO A 109 -12.38 10.51 15.70
N GLN A 110 -11.29 11.25 15.56
CA GLN A 110 -10.01 10.67 15.18
C GLN A 110 -9.60 9.62 16.23
N GLN A 111 -9.16 8.46 15.74
CA GLN A 111 -8.68 7.37 16.57
C GLN A 111 -7.18 7.16 16.33
N ILE A 112 -6.46 6.80 17.39
CA ILE A 112 -5.02 6.57 17.36
C ILE A 112 -4.79 5.13 17.80
N TRP A 113 -3.81 4.45 17.19
CA TRP A 113 -3.35 3.15 17.64
C TRP A 113 -2.65 3.29 18.99
N THR A 114 -2.98 2.44 19.96
CA THR A 114 -2.18 2.37 21.18
C THR A 114 -0.84 1.68 20.89
N THR A 115 0.17 1.93 21.74
CA THR A 115 1.46 1.23 21.63
C THR A 115 1.26 -0.28 21.72
N ASP A 116 0.47 -0.75 22.67
CA ASP A 116 0.20 -2.17 22.88
C ASP A 116 -0.48 -2.82 21.65
N GLU A 117 -1.51 -2.17 21.09
CA GLU A 117 -2.18 -2.63 19.86
C GLU A 117 -1.20 -2.73 18.69
N PHE A 118 -0.27 -1.78 18.60
CA PHE A 118 0.69 -1.73 17.49
C PHE A 118 1.84 -2.72 17.66
N GLU A 119 2.35 -2.90 18.89
CA GLU A 119 3.40 -3.87 19.19
C GLU A 119 2.92 -5.31 19.01
N GLU A 120 1.66 -5.60 19.36
CA GLU A 120 1.02 -6.90 19.09
C GLU A 120 0.99 -7.21 17.58
N VAL A 121 0.72 -6.20 16.75
CA VAL A 121 0.71 -6.34 15.30
C VAL A 121 2.13 -6.40 14.72
N CYS A 122 3.07 -5.66 15.28
CA CYS A 122 4.43 -5.59 14.76
C CYS A 122 5.29 -6.78 15.15
N ASN A 123 5.04 -7.41 16.30
CA ASN A 123 5.91 -8.40 16.92
C ASN A 123 7.33 -7.89 17.22
N PHE A 124 7.52 -6.57 17.32
CA PHE A 124 8.75 -5.94 17.80
C PHE A 124 8.46 -4.57 18.41
N ASN A 125 9.29 -4.19 19.38
CA ASN A 125 9.14 -2.90 20.07
C ASN A 125 9.57 -1.77 19.15
N VAL A 126 8.74 -0.73 19.05
CA VAL A 126 9.03 0.45 18.24
C VAL A 126 8.89 1.71 19.05
N ASN A 127 9.91 2.56 18.99
CA ASN A 127 9.79 3.92 19.50
C ASN A 127 9.13 4.80 18.43
N LEU A 128 7.82 5.00 18.54
CA LEU A 128 7.06 5.84 17.62
C LEU A 128 7.40 7.31 17.83
N THR A 129 7.98 7.94 16.80
CA THR A 129 8.22 9.39 16.79
C THR A 129 6.94 10.19 16.54
N GLN A 130 5.92 9.56 15.93
CA GLN A 130 4.62 10.14 15.65
C GLN A 130 3.50 9.10 15.87
N PRO A 131 2.31 9.53 16.31
CA PRO A 131 1.19 8.62 16.52
C PRO A 131 0.66 8.08 15.20
N ILE A 132 0.30 6.79 15.18
CA ILE A 132 -0.36 6.18 14.02
C ILE A 132 -1.86 6.45 14.12
N VAL A 133 -2.42 7.12 13.12
CA VAL A 133 -3.85 7.44 13.06
C VAL A 133 -4.60 6.27 12.43
N LYS A 134 -5.70 5.82 13.03
CA LYS A 134 -6.57 4.79 12.43
C LYS A 134 -7.35 5.40 11.26
N LEU A 135 -7.34 4.73 10.11
CA LEU A 135 -8.23 5.07 9.00
C LEU A 135 -9.67 4.65 9.39
N VAL A 136 -10.57 5.62 9.40
CA VAL A 136 -11.99 5.46 9.74
C VAL A 136 -12.87 6.03 8.62
N PRO A 137 -14.15 5.62 8.52
CA PRO A 137 -15.07 6.19 7.55
C PRO A 137 -15.14 7.73 7.65
N GLY A 138 -15.11 8.39 6.49
CA GLY A 138 -15.20 9.84 6.39
C GLY A 138 -15.88 10.24 5.10
N GLN A 139 -15.34 11.18 4.34
CA GLN A 139 -15.81 11.40 2.97
C GLN A 139 -15.50 10.18 2.09
N THR A 140 -16.35 9.95 1.09
CA THR A 140 -16.23 8.87 0.10
C THR A 140 -14.84 8.79 -0.52
N ILE A 141 -14.42 7.58 -0.88
CA ILE A 141 -13.15 7.32 -1.55
C ILE A 141 -13.43 6.98 -3.02
N ASP A 142 -12.67 7.58 -3.93
CA ASP A 142 -12.91 7.47 -5.38
C ASP A 142 -12.18 6.29 -6.01
N ALA A 143 -11.06 5.85 -5.41
CA ALA A 143 -10.23 4.80 -5.97
C ALA A 143 -9.42 4.01 -4.94
N ILE A 144 -9.03 2.82 -5.35
CA ILE A 144 -8.00 1.99 -4.72
C ILE A 144 -6.75 1.98 -5.60
N VAL A 145 -5.58 2.09 -5.00
CA VAL A 145 -4.28 1.96 -5.68
C VAL A 145 -3.55 0.76 -5.10
N THR A 146 -2.91 -0.05 -5.94
CA THR A 146 -2.14 -1.21 -5.49
C THR A 146 -0.72 -1.20 -6.06
N GLY A 147 0.23 -1.78 -5.33
CA GLY A 147 1.61 -1.99 -5.79
C GLY A 147 1.80 -3.23 -6.67
N ALA A 148 0.73 -3.81 -7.24
CA ALA A 148 0.83 -5.04 -8.01
C ALA A 148 1.68 -4.82 -9.28
N LEU A 149 2.82 -5.51 -9.37
CA LEU A 149 3.79 -5.40 -10.46
C LEU A 149 3.42 -6.24 -11.69
N ARG A 150 3.12 -7.54 -11.50
CA ARG A 150 3.04 -8.54 -12.58
C ARG A 150 1.97 -9.62 -12.42
N SER A 151 1.36 -9.77 -11.25
CA SER A 151 0.36 -10.82 -11.03
C SER A 151 -0.99 -10.42 -11.63
N ASP A 152 -1.33 -11.01 -12.79
CA ASP A 152 -2.62 -10.78 -13.46
C ASP A 152 -3.77 -11.21 -12.55
N TYR A 153 -3.48 -12.25 -11.79
CA TYR A 153 -4.35 -12.80 -10.77
C TYR A 153 -4.70 -11.78 -9.68
N GLN A 154 -3.70 -11.14 -9.06
CA GLN A 154 -3.93 -10.11 -8.04
C GLN A 154 -4.70 -8.92 -8.61
N LYS A 155 -4.27 -8.44 -9.78
CA LYS A 155 -4.87 -7.27 -10.43
C LYS A 155 -6.34 -7.51 -10.77
N THR A 156 -6.65 -8.63 -11.44
CA THR A 156 -8.01 -8.94 -11.90
C THR A 156 -8.98 -9.00 -10.73
N ARG A 157 -8.60 -9.64 -9.63
CA ARG A 157 -9.43 -9.76 -8.43
C ARG A 157 -9.72 -8.41 -7.77
N ILE A 158 -8.71 -7.56 -7.61
CA ILE A 158 -8.90 -6.20 -7.07
C ILE A 158 -9.72 -5.32 -8.01
N GLU A 159 -9.53 -5.42 -9.33
CA GLU A 159 -10.32 -4.67 -10.30
C GLU A 159 -11.79 -5.09 -10.27
N GLN A 160 -12.10 -6.38 -10.16
CA GLN A 160 -13.46 -6.88 -10.00
C GLN A 160 -14.11 -6.40 -8.70
N MET A 161 -13.36 -6.42 -7.59
CA MET A 161 -13.81 -5.85 -6.32
C MET A 161 -14.10 -4.36 -6.44
N ALA A 162 -13.18 -3.59 -7.03
CA ALA A 162 -13.35 -2.16 -7.25
C ALA A 162 -14.59 -1.85 -8.10
N GLN A 163 -14.85 -2.66 -9.13
CA GLN A 163 -16.05 -2.55 -9.95
C GLN A 163 -17.33 -2.77 -9.14
N ARG A 164 -17.38 -3.79 -8.26
CA ARG A 164 -18.53 -4.05 -7.38
C ARG A 164 -18.75 -2.94 -6.35
N LEU A 165 -17.67 -2.35 -5.85
CA LEU A 165 -17.69 -1.20 -4.94
C LEU A 165 -17.99 0.14 -5.64
N GLY A 166 -18.00 0.18 -6.98
CA GLY A 166 -18.25 1.42 -7.73
C GLY A 166 -17.09 2.43 -7.71
N ILE A 167 -15.87 1.97 -7.43
CA ILE A 167 -14.65 2.79 -7.35
C ILE A 167 -13.69 2.48 -8.50
N LYS A 168 -12.69 3.34 -8.70
CA LYS A 168 -11.60 3.09 -9.68
C LYS A 168 -10.52 2.20 -9.06
N SER A 169 -9.83 1.42 -9.89
CA SER A 169 -8.62 0.69 -9.51
C SER A 169 -7.42 1.21 -10.31
N PHE A 170 -6.28 1.41 -9.65
CA PHE A 170 -5.03 1.83 -10.28
C PHE A 170 -3.87 0.92 -9.86
N CYS A 171 -3.13 0.40 -10.85
CA CYS A 171 -1.91 -0.39 -10.66
C CYS A 171 -0.75 0.29 -11.40
N PRO A 172 -0.08 1.30 -10.81
CA PRO A 172 0.89 2.13 -11.53
C PRO A 172 2.16 1.41 -11.99
N LEU A 173 2.48 0.27 -11.38
CA LEU A 173 3.67 -0.54 -11.68
C LEU A 173 3.42 -1.65 -12.70
N TRP A 174 2.18 -1.77 -13.17
CA TRP A 174 1.76 -2.83 -14.06
C TRP A 174 2.47 -2.75 -15.42
N HIS A 175 3.11 -3.85 -15.84
CA HIS A 175 3.94 -3.94 -17.07
C HIS A 175 5.18 -3.03 -17.12
N HIS A 176 5.67 -2.52 -15.99
CA HIS A 176 6.96 -1.84 -15.97
C HIS A 176 8.13 -2.79 -16.25
N ASN A 177 9.17 -2.27 -16.90
CA ASN A 177 10.42 -3.00 -17.05
C ASN A 177 11.09 -3.15 -15.65
N PRO A 178 11.47 -4.37 -15.23
CA PRO A 178 11.96 -4.63 -13.88
C PRO A 178 13.18 -3.80 -13.50
N LEU A 179 14.16 -3.74 -14.40
CA LEU A 179 15.41 -3.03 -14.17
C LEU A 179 15.20 -1.52 -14.12
N ASN A 180 14.35 -0.98 -14.99
CA ASN A 180 13.98 0.43 -14.95
C ASN A 180 13.25 0.76 -13.65
N HIS A 181 12.33 -0.09 -13.19
CA HIS A 181 11.64 0.11 -11.91
C HIS A 181 12.61 0.18 -10.72
N MET A 182 13.56 -0.76 -10.64
CA MET A 182 14.60 -0.74 -9.60
C MET A 182 15.51 0.50 -9.69
N ARG A 183 15.89 0.90 -10.91
CA ARG A 183 16.66 2.14 -11.13
C ARG A 183 15.86 3.38 -10.75
N ASP A 184 14.58 3.44 -11.10
CA ASP A 184 13.68 4.54 -10.79
C ASP A 184 13.50 4.67 -9.28
N LEU A 185 13.35 3.58 -8.53
CA LEU A 185 13.32 3.60 -7.07
C LEU A 185 14.55 4.31 -6.49
N VAL A 186 15.76 3.92 -6.92
CA VAL A 186 17.00 4.52 -6.45
C VAL A 186 17.11 6.00 -6.91
N ASN A 187 16.79 6.29 -8.16
CA ASN A 187 16.87 7.64 -8.73
C ASN A 187 15.88 8.63 -8.10
N HIS A 188 14.69 8.17 -7.71
CA HIS A 188 13.71 8.97 -6.99
C HIS A 188 14.06 9.15 -5.50
N GLY A 189 15.17 8.56 -5.03
CA GLY A 189 15.69 8.73 -3.68
C GLY A 189 15.04 7.84 -2.63
N PHE A 190 14.45 6.70 -3.03
CA PHE A 190 13.97 5.72 -2.07
C PHE A 190 15.14 5.04 -1.37
N GLU A 191 15.11 5.02 -0.04
CA GLU A 191 15.99 4.16 0.75
C GLU A 191 15.33 2.80 0.93
N LEU A 192 15.87 1.79 0.25
CA LEU A 192 15.38 0.41 0.31
C LEU A 192 16.39 -0.48 1.02
N LEU A 193 15.90 -1.42 1.82
CA LEU A 193 16.71 -2.44 2.49
C LEU A 193 16.22 -3.82 2.06
N PHE A 194 17.15 -4.76 1.89
CA PHE A 194 16.83 -6.16 1.70
C PHE A 194 16.47 -6.80 3.04
N CYS A 195 15.22 -7.23 3.20
CA CYS A 195 14.75 -7.87 4.44
C CYS A 195 14.74 -9.40 4.35
N SER A 196 14.74 -9.95 3.15
CA SER A 196 14.76 -11.39 2.88
C SER A 196 15.45 -11.67 1.54
N VAL A 197 16.05 -12.85 1.43
CA VAL A 197 16.59 -13.39 0.18
C VAL A 197 16.25 -14.87 0.09
N SER A 198 15.81 -15.33 -1.08
CA SER A 198 15.38 -16.72 -1.28
C SER A 198 15.67 -17.21 -2.71
N CYS A 199 16.85 -16.88 -3.24
CA CYS A 199 17.28 -17.33 -4.56
C CYS A 199 18.78 -17.62 -4.60
N ASP A 200 19.17 -18.50 -5.53
CA ASP A 200 20.57 -18.79 -5.79
C ASP A 200 21.31 -17.52 -6.25
N GLY A 201 22.48 -17.28 -5.66
CA GLY A 201 23.32 -16.11 -5.94
C GLY A 201 23.22 -14.99 -4.92
N LEU A 202 22.15 -14.93 -4.11
CA LEU A 202 22.05 -14.02 -2.97
C LEU A 202 22.31 -14.80 -1.67
N ASN A 203 23.27 -14.32 -0.87
CA ASN A 203 23.62 -14.88 0.43
C ASN A 203 23.17 -13.96 1.58
N GLU A 204 23.48 -14.34 2.82
CA GLU A 204 23.13 -13.59 4.02
C GLU A 204 23.69 -12.16 4.07
N ASP A 205 24.79 -11.87 3.35
CA ASP A 205 25.41 -10.54 3.29
C ASP A 205 24.49 -9.49 2.63
N TRP A 206 23.47 -9.94 1.88
CA TRP A 206 22.47 -9.04 1.31
C TRP A 206 21.47 -8.57 2.34
N ILE A 207 21.21 -9.32 3.41
CA ILE A 207 20.22 -8.94 4.42
C ILE A 207 20.67 -7.68 5.15
N GLY A 208 19.80 -6.67 5.20
CA GLY A 208 20.08 -5.34 5.77
C GLY A 208 20.94 -4.45 4.87
N LYS A 209 21.41 -4.92 3.71
CA LYS A 209 22.10 -4.09 2.72
C LYS A 209 21.11 -3.08 2.14
N LYS A 210 21.58 -1.84 1.93
CA LYS A 210 20.78 -0.81 1.23
C LYS A 210 20.88 -1.01 -0.28
N LEU A 211 19.78 -0.79 -0.99
CA LEU A 211 19.79 -0.70 -2.44
C LEU A 211 20.22 0.72 -2.87
N ASP A 212 21.40 0.79 -3.45
CA ASP A 212 21.96 1.94 -4.16
C ASP A 212 22.40 1.55 -5.58
N MET A 213 22.93 2.49 -6.36
CA MET A 213 23.38 2.22 -7.73
C MET A 213 24.49 1.17 -7.83
N SER A 214 25.33 1.03 -6.79
CA SER A 214 26.44 0.07 -6.78
C SER A 214 25.95 -1.35 -6.52
N SER A 215 25.13 -1.52 -5.48
CA SER A 215 24.46 -2.78 -5.15
C SER A 215 23.45 -3.22 -6.21
N LEU A 216 22.78 -2.28 -6.90
CA LEU A 216 21.89 -2.59 -8.02
C LEU A 216 22.66 -3.16 -9.21
N ALA A 217 23.85 -2.62 -9.52
CA ALA A 217 24.70 -3.17 -10.58
C ALA A 217 25.19 -4.58 -10.23
N GLU A 218 25.53 -4.83 -8.97
CA GLU A 218 25.88 -6.16 -8.48
C GLU A 218 24.68 -7.13 -8.59
N LEU A 219 23.49 -6.67 -8.20
CA LEU A 219 22.25 -7.43 -8.30
C LEU A 219 21.90 -7.77 -9.75
N GLU A 220 22.10 -6.85 -10.69
CA GLU A 220 21.89 -7.05 -12.13
C GLU A 220 22.76 -8.20 -12.66
N LEU A 221 24.06 -8.22 -12.31
CA LEU A 221 24.97 -9.29 -12.69
C LEU A 221 24.57 -10.64 -12.09
N LEU A 222 24.16 -10.65 -10.82
CA LEU A 222 23.70 -11.87 -10.14
C LEU A 222 22.39 -12.39 -10.72
N ALA A 223 21.46 -11.49 -11.06
CA ALA A 223 20.18 -11.81 -11.69
C ALA A 223 20.39 -12.46 -13.06
N GLU A 224 21.27 -11.91 -13.89
CA GLU A 224 21.61 -12.50 -15.20
C GLU A 224 22.27 -13.88 -15.05
N LYS A 225 23.23 -14.00 -14.12
CA LYS A 225 23.98 -15.24 -13.91
C LYS A 225 23.10 -16.37 -13.36
N ASN A 226 22.25 -16.07 -12.37
CA ASN A 226 21.46 -17.05 -11.65
C ASN A 226 19.99 -17.10 -12.09
N ARG A 227 19.59 -16.25 -13.04
CA ARG A 227 18.28 -16.19 -13.70
C ARG A 227 17.10 -15.94 -12.75
N PHE A 228 17.29 -15.12 -11.73
CA PHE A 228 16.20 -14.61 -10.90
C PHE A 228 15.72 -13.23 -11.39
N SER A 229 14.52 -12.81 -10.95
CA SER A 229 13.99 -11.48 -11.28
C SER A 229 14.62 -10.40 -10.40
N ILE A 230 15.16 -9.36 -11.01
CA ILE A 230 15.85 -8.28 -10.28
C ILE A 230 14.92 -7.45 -9.38
N ASP A 231 13.62 -7.44 -9.67
CA ASP A 231 12.57 -6.76 -8.89
C ASP A 231 11.83 -7.70 -7.92
N GLY A 232 12.40 -8.88 -7.66
CA GLY A 232 11.88 -9.88 -6.70
C GLY A 232 11.92 -9.43 -5.24
#